data_AF-A0A316EG10-F1
#
_entry.id   AF-A0A316EG10-F1
#
_cell.length_a   1.000
_cell.length_b   1.000
_cell.length_c   1.000
_cell.angle_alpha   90.00
_cell.angle_beta   90.00
_cell.angle_gamma   90.00
#
_symmetry.space_group_name_H-M   'P 1'
#
loop_
_entity.id
_entity.type
_entity.pdbx_description
1 polymer ?
#
loop_
_entity_poly.entity_id
_entity_poly.type
_entity_poly.pdbx_seq_one_letter_code
_entity_poly.pdbx_strand_id
1 'polypeptide(L)'
;MSAFGPALFVSRADGTAITEAEQSAILTRIRTATARLGLPRAVPRVYDYDGYQPLALGVLLYSEYGYQHMPAEVREDQDQAWADQSRLVGAAVDSQIPSVYRFTASTVED
;
A
#
# COMPACT_ATOMS: atom_id res chain seq x y z
N MET A 1 -8.85 9.01 17.44
CA MET A 1 -9.64 8.75 16.21
C MET A 1 -8.78 7.86 15.35
N SER A 2 -9.29 6.67 15.02
CA SER A 2 -8.61 5.75 14.11
C SER A 2 -8.60 6.35 12.71
N ALA A 3 -7.46 6.32 12.02
CA ALA A 3 -7.38 6.64 10.60
C ALA A 3 -7.46 5.35 9.79
N PHE A 4 -7.94 5.44 8.55
CA PHE A 4 -7.98 4.34 7.60
C PHE A 4 -7.38 4.79 6.29
N GLY A 5 -6.88 3.87 5.48
CA GLY A 5 -6.50 4.24 4.13
C GLY A 5 -6.03 3.10 3.26
N PRO A 6 -5.72 3.42 1.99
CA PRO A 6 -5.24 2.45 1.05
C PRO A 6 -3.81 2.04 1.42
N ALA A 7 -3.60 0.75 1.52
CA ALA A 7 -2.30 0.15 1.73
C ALA A 7 -1.89 -0.72 0.57
N LEU A 8 -0.57 -0.79 0.38
CA LEU A 8 0.11 -1.65 -0.57
C LEU A 8 1.05 -2.57 0.20
N PHE A 9 0.81 -3.87 0.12
CA PHE A 9 1.71 -4.88 0.66
C PHE A 9 2.64 -5.37 -0.44
N VAL A 10 3.95 -5.33 -0.16
CA VAL A 10 5.00 -5.70 -1.10
C VAL A 10 5.73 -6.91 -0.56
N SER A 11 5.78 -7.99 -1.32
CA SER A 11 6.59 -9.18 -1.00
C SER A 11 7.51 -9.51 -2.18
N ARG A 12 8.61 -10.22 -1.94
CA ARG A 12 9.45 -10.68 -3.07
C ARG A 12 8.74 -11.77 -3.84
N ALA A 13 8.88 -11.74 -5.17
CA ALA A 13 8.28 -12.76 -6.03
C ALA A 13 8.87 -14.17 -5.82
N ASP A 14 10.12 -14.22 -5.34
CA ASP A 14 10.87 -15.44 -5.00
C ASP A 14 10.64 -15.94 -3.56
N GLY A 15 9.83 -15.23 -2.77
CA GLY A 15 9.49 -15.61 -1.39
C GLY A 15 10.58 -15.32 -0.36
N THR A 16 11.67 -14.65 -0.74
CA THR A 16 12.70 -14.23 0.23
C THR A 16 12.30 -12.94 0.96
N ALA A 17 12.89 -12.71 2.14
CA ALA A 17 12.63 -11.50 2.91
C ALA A 17 13.16 -10.25 2.21
N ILE A 18 12.44 -9.14 2.31
CA ILE A 18 12.87 -7.84 1.80
C ILE A 18 13.91 -7.25 2.76
N THR A 19 15.12 -7.00 2.26
CA THR A 19 16.20 -6.35 3.03
C THR A 19 15.93 -4.87 3.28
N GLU A 20 16.54 -4.25 4.30
CA GLU A 20 16.37 -2.81 4.59
C GLU A 20 16.72 -1.89 3.40
N ALA A 21 17.74 -2.27 2.63
CA ALA A 21 18.12 -1.56 1.41
C ALA A 21 17.03 -1.62 0.34
N GLU A 22 16.42 -2.80 0.14
CA GLU A 22 15.28 -2.98 -0.75
C GLU A 22 14.06 -2.21 -0.25
N GLN A 23 13.77 -2.24 1.05
CA GLN A 23 12.68 -1.47 1.65
C GLN A 23 12.82 0.01 1.30
N SER A 24 14.00 0.60 1.55
CA SER A 24 14.28 2.01 1.23
C SER A 24 14.06 2.33 -0.26
N ALA A 25 14.47 1.41 -1.14
CA ALA A 25 14.31 1.55 -2.58
C ALA A 25 12.84 1.41 -3.03
N ILE A 26 12.09 0.47 -2.45
CA ILE A 26 10.65 0.28 -2.68
C ILE A 26 9.89 1.54 -2.26
N LEU A 27 10.16 2.06 -1.06
CA LEU A 27 9.50 3.25 -0.53
C LEU A 27 9.74 4.49 -1.40
N THR A 28 10.94 4.63 -1.94
CA THR A 28 11.26 5.72 -2.87
C THR A 28 10.41 5.60 -4.14
N ARG A 29 10.30 4.40 -4.71
CA ARG A 29 9.47 4.16 -5.91
C ARG A 29 7.99 4.38 -5.66
N ILE A 30 7.47 3.94 -4.50
CA ILE A 30 6.09 4.18 -4.10
C ILE A 30 5.81 5.67 -3.99
N ARG A 31 6.69 6.44 -3.31
CA ARG A 31 6.53 7.91 -3.22
C ARG A 31 6.53 8.59 -4.58
N THR A 32 7.39 8.15 -5.50
CA THR A 32 7.38 8.64 -6.88
C THR A 32 6.10 8.28 -7.61
N ALA A 33 5.60 7.06 -7.45
CA ALA A 33 4.35 6.61 -8.06
C ALA A 33 3.13 7.37 -7.52
N THR A 34 3.00 7.55 -6.19
CA THR A 34 1.90 8.32 -5.60
C THR A 34 1.91 9.77 -6.06
N ALA A 35 3.10 10.39 -6.14
CA ALA A 35 3.23 11.76 -6.65
C ALA A 35 2.79 11.88 -8.12
N ARG A 36 3.14 10.90 -8.97
CA ARG A 36 2.72 10.87 -10.39
C ARG A 36 1.22 10.68 -10.56
N LEU A 37 0.59 9.91 -9.67
CA LEU A 37 -0.85 9.65 -9.68
C LEU A 37 -1.66 10.77 -8.99
N GLY A 38 -1.01 11.82 -8.48
CA GLY A 38 -1.68 12.90 -7.75
C GLY A 38 -2.25 12.50 -6.40
N LEU A 39 -1.79 11.37 -5.84
CA LEU A 39 -2.20 10.91 -4.52
C LEU A 39 -1.44 11.68 -3.43
N PRO A 40 -2.03 11.82 -2.22
CA PRO A 40 -1.32 12.36 -1.08
C PRO A 40 -0.05 11.55 -0.76
N ARG A 41 0.83 12.16 0.03
CA ARG A 41 2.16 11.59 0.28
C ARG A 41 2.07 10.29 1.08
N ALA A 42 2.58 9.21 0.49
CA ALA A 42 2.79 7.93 1.17
C ALA A 42 3.63 8.08 2.43
N VAL A 43 3.08 7.59 3.54
CA VAL A 43 3.77 7.47 4.83
C VAL A 43 4.13 6.00 5.03
N PRO A 44 5.42 5.65 4.88
CA PRO A 44 5.83 4.27 5.06
C PRO A 44 5.65 3.85 6.52
N ARG A 45 5.03 2.69 6.72
CA ARG A 45 4.98 2.00 8.01
C ARG A 45 5.27 0.55 7.78
N VAL A 46 6.34 0.03 8.38
CA VAL A 46 6.63 -1.41 8.32
C VAL A 46 5.56 -2.10 9.16
N TYR A 47 4.60 -2.71 8.50
CA TYR A 47 3.68 -3.64 9.13
C TYR A 47 4.34 -5.01 9.10
N ASP A 48 4.88 -5.44 10.23
CA ASP A 48 5.23 -6.85 10.45
C ASP A 48 3.93 -7.59 10.77
N TYR A 49 3.22 -8.03 9.74
CA TYR A 49 1.87 -8.60 9.90
C TYR A 49 1.92 -10.13 9.88
N ASP A 50 1.89 -10.74 11.06
CA ASP A 50 1.69 -12.17 11.30
C ASP A 50 0.28 -12.69 10.91
N GLY A 51 -0.53 -11.88 10.21
CA GLY A 51 -1.97 -12.15 9.98
C GLY A 51 -2.53 -11.82 8.58
N TYR A 52 -1.83 -11.04 7.74
CA TYR A 52 -2.28 -10.74 6.37
C TYR A 52 -1.38 -11.37 5.31
N GLN A 53 -0.06 -11.15 5.34
CA GLN A 53 0.93 -11.83 4.48
C GLN A 53 2.31 -11.91 5.14
N PRO A 54 2.87 -13.11 5.41
CA PRO A 54 4.22 -13.27 5.93
C PRO A 54 5.27 -12.64 5.01
N LEU A 55 6.29 -11.99 5.59
CA LEU A 55 7.44 -11.38 4.89
C LEU A 55 7.10 -10.20 3.95
N ALA A 56 5.90 -9.62 4.06
CA ALA A 56 5.50 -8.48 3.24
C ALA A 56 5.77 -7.14 3.94
N LEU A 57 6.33 -6.18 3.20
CA LEU A 57 6.39 -4.77 3.59
C LEU A 57 5.02 -4.12 3.33
N GLY A 58 4.27 -3.80 4.38
CA GLY A 58 3.10 -2.93 4.27
C GLY A 58 3.48 -1.47 4.03
N VAL A 59 2.70 -0.74 3.24
CA VAL A 59 2.89 0.70 3.01
C VAL A 59 1.54 1.39 2.93
N LEU A 60 1.26 2.28 3.89
CA LEU A 60 0.07 3.14 3.85
C LEU A 60 0.30 4.30 2.88
N LEU A 61 -0.59 4.43 1.89
CA LEU A 61 -0.46 5.47 0.87
C LEU A 61 -0.94 6.83 1.38
N TYR A 62 -1.96 6.87 2.22
CA TYR A 62 -2.39 8.05 2.99
C TYR A 62 -3.44 7.65 4.04
N SER A 63 -3.72 8.55 4.98
CA SER A 63 -4.65 8.34 6.08
C SER A 63 -5.88 9.25 5.94
N GLU A 64 -7.07 8.71 6.20
CA GLU A 64 -8.34 9.43 6.28
C GLU A 64 -9.08 9.12 7.59
N TYR A 65 -9.59 10.16 8.26
CA TYR A 65 -10.21 10.06 9.58
C TYR A 65 -11.75 9.95 9.56
N GLY A 66 -12.36 9.90 8.36
CA GLY A 66 -13.82 9.89 8.19
C GLY A 66 -14.44 8.50 7.97
N TYR A 67 -13.62 7.49 7.68
CA TYR A 67 -14.09 6.20 7.17
C TYR A 67 -15.07 5.47 8.11
N GLN A 68 -14.82 5.44 9.43
CA GLN A 68 -15.72 4.77 10.39
C GLN A 68 -17.13 5.39 10.48
N HIS A 69 -17.26 6.67 10.12
CA HIS A 69 -18.52 7.40 10.21
C HIS A 69 -19.30 7.40 8.89
N MET A 70 -18.73 6.84 7.82
CA MET A 70 -19.40 6.70 6.55
C MET A 70 -20.50 5.60 6.61
N PRO A 71 -21.63 5.77 5.92
CA PRO A 71 -22.60 4.71 5.69
C PRO A 71 -21.93 3.47 5.06
N ALA A 72 -22.48 2.27 5.30
CA ALA A 72 -21.87 1.03 4.82
C ALA A 72 -21.63 1.00 3.30
N GLU A 73 -22.62 1.42 2.51
CA GLU A 73 -22.52 1.51 1.04
C GLU A 73 -21.37 2.45 0.61
N VAL A 74 -21.22 3.59 1.29
CA VAL A 74 -20.15 4.55 1.01
C VAL A 74 -18.77 3.99 1.39
N ARG A 75 -18.68 3.16 2.45
CA ARG A 75 -17.44 2.50 2.82
C ARG A 75 -17.02 1.43 1.80
N GLU A 76 -17.97 0.66 1.26
CA GLU A 76 -17.69 -0.33 0.22
C GLU A 76 -17.16 0.35 -1.05
N ASP A 77 -17.79 1.44 -1.48
CA ASP A 77 -17.30 2.26 -2.60
C ASP A 77 -15.91 2.83 -2.32
N GLN A 78 -15.67 3.30 -1.09
CA GLN A 78 -14.38 3.83 -0.66
C GLN A 78 -13.29 2.75 -0.63
N ASP A 79 -13.59 1.55 -0.14
CA ASP A 79 -12.67 0.42 -0.12
C ASP A 79 -12.29 -0.02 -1.53
N GLN A 80 -13.26 -0.04 -2.44
CA GLN A 80 -12.98 -0.34 -3.84
C GLN A 80 -12.10 0.74 -4.48
N ALA A 81 -12.39 2.02 -4.24
CA ALA A 81 -11.57 3.13 -4.72
C ALA A 81 -10.12 3.04 -4.18
N TRP A 82 -9.97 2.73 -2.91
CA TRP A 82 -8.67 2.49 -2.27
C TRP A 82 -7.94 1.28 -2.84
N ALA A 83 -8.63 0.17 -3.08
CA ALA A 83 -8.06 -1.00 -3.73
C ALA A 83 -7.55 -0.67 -5.14
N ASP A 84 -8.31 0.10 -5.92
CA ASP A 84 -7.92 0.52 -7.28
C ASP A 84 -6.71 1.45 -7.26
N GLN A 85 -6.66 2.42 -6.34
CA GLN A 85 -5.50 3.29 -6.15
C GLN A 85 -4.25 2.49 -5.78
N SER A 86 -4.35 1.56 -4.83
CA SER A 86 -3.24 0.69 -4.45
C SER A 86 -2.76 -0.18 -5.62
N ARG A 87 -3.67 -0.72 -6.44
CA ARG A 87 -3.30 -1.48 -7.66
C ARG A 87 -2.55 -0.60 -8.66
N LEU A 88 -3.01 0.64 -8.90
CA LEU A 88 -2.34 1.58 -9.79
C LEU A 88 -0.92 1.93 -9.32
N VAL A 89 -0.75 2.16 -8.01
CA VAL A 89 0.58 2.38 -7.42
C VAL A 89 1.45 1.13 -7.59
N GLY A 90 0.93 -0.06 -7.27
CA GLY A 90 1.64 -1.32 -7.46
C GLY A 90 2.11 -1.53 -8.90
N ALA A 91 1.23 -1.32 -9.88
CA ALA A 91 1.56 -1.40 -11.30
C ALA A 91 2.63 -0.38 -11.73
N ALA A 92 2.55 0.86 -11.21
CA ALA A 92 3.53 1.90 -11.50
C ALA A 92 4.91 1.61 -10.87
N VAL A 93 4.96 0.88 -9.76
CA VAL A 93 6.21 0.40 -9.18
C VAL A 93 6.75 -0.78 -9.97
N ASP A 94 5.91 -1.77 -10.29
CA ASP A 94 6.30 -2.95 -11.07
C ASP A 94 6.84 -2.56 -12.45
N SER A 95 6.27 -1.55 -13.12
CA SER A 95 6.79 -1.07 -14.42
C SER A 95 8.23 -0.54 -14.36
N GLN A 96 8.74 -0.18 -13.17
CA GLN A 96 10.12 0.28 -12.97
C GLN A 96 11.08 -0.86 -12.63
N ILE A 97 10.56 -1.98 -12.10
CA ILE A 97 11.32 -3.14 -11.62
C ILE A 97 10.48 -4.42 -11.83
N PRO A 98 10.29 -4.84 -13.08
CA PRO A 98 9.27 -5.82 -13.42
C PRO A 98 9.51 -7.16 -12.75
N SER A 99 8.45 -7.75 -12.18
CA SER A 99 8.43 -9.12 -11.65
C SER A 99 9.39 -9.42 -10.50
N VAL A 100 9.98 -8.39 -9.88
CA VAL A 100 10.83 -8.55 -8.68
C VAL A 100 9.96 -8.72 -7.43
N TYR A 101 8.85 -7.97 -7.36
CA TYR A 101 7.96 -7.95 -6.22
C TYR A 101 6.53 -8.34 -6.61
N ARG A 102 5.77 -8.81 -5.64
CA ARG A 102 4.32 -8.99 -5.70
C ARG A 102 3.66 -7.91 -4.87
N PHE A 103 2.54 -7.41 -5.37
CA PHE A 103 1.81 -6.30 -4.77
C PHE A 103 0.39 -6.74 -4.44
N THR A 104 -0.03 -6.53 -3.20
CA THR A 104 -1.40 -6.79 -2.75
C THR A 104 -2.00 -5.50 -2.22
N ALA A 105 -3.16 -5.11 -2.75
CA ALA A 105 -3.92 -3.95 -2.29
C ALA A 105 -4.83 -4.36 -1.12
N SER A 106 -4.90 -3.53 -0.08
CA SER A 106 -5.84 -3.68 1.04
C SER A 106 -6.13 -2.32 1.66
N THR A 107 -7.22 -2.22 2.41
CA THR A 107 -7.45 -1.14 3.38
C THR A 107 -6.80 -1.53 4.71
N VAL A 108 -6.18 -0.57 5.42
CA VAL A 108 -5.68 -0.77 6.79
C VAL A 108 -6.10 0.37 7.71
N GLU A 109 -6.20 0.05 9.01
CA GLU A 109 -6.30 1.04 10.08
C GLU A 109 -4.89 1.55 10.45
N ASP A 110 -4.75 2.86 10.60
CA ASP A 110 -3.50 3.62 10.88
C ASP A 110 -3.37 4.05 12.35
#